data_AF-A0AAJ4JRL6-F1
#
_entry.id   AF-A0AAJ4JRL6-F1
#
_cell.length_a   1.000
_cell.length_b   1.000
_cell.length_c   1.000
_cell.angle_alpha   90.00
_cell.angle_beta   90.00
_cell.angle_gamma   90.00
#
_symmetry.space_group_name_H-M   'P 1'
#
loop_
_entity.id
_entity.type
_entity.pdbx_description
1 polymer ?
#
loop_
_entity_poly.entity_id
_entity_poly.type
_entity_poly.pdbx_seq_one_letter_code
_entity_poly.pdbx_strand_id
1 'polypeptide(L)'
;MKEIIGYVEELFKNIPESEQKNAVMQEVTQNLEEKVWDLMEQGKAEEDAINKAIVDFGDIEDLKQELGAKQPVKRNLPKLNLWYSIWSSLLIISLFVFINFYYTPDIIWFVYPTFAVLWWPLTMYFSWKRKK
;
A
#
# COMPACT_ATOMS: atom_id res chain seq x y z
N MET A 1 13.66 27.30 6.20
CA MET A 1 13.16 26.09 6.93
C MET A 1 11.98 26.34 7.88
N LYS A 2 12.02 27.34 8.80
CA LYS A 2 10.95 27.57 9.80
C LYS A 2 9.55 27.81 9.20
N GLU A 3 9.49 28.50 8.06
CA GLU A 3 8.24 28.80 7.35
C GLU A 3 7.51 27.53 6.87
N ILE A 4 8.25 26.51 6.43
CA ILE A 4 7.68 25.22 5.97
C ILE A 4 6.99 24.51 7.14
N ILE A 5 7.65 24.48 8.29
CA ILE A 5 7.12 23.85 9.50
C ILE A 5 5.83 24.57 9.94
N GLY A 6 5.83 25.91 9.93
CA GLY A 6 4.63 26.69 10.24
C GLY A 6 3.46 26.39 9.30
N TYR A 7 3.73 26.29 8.00
CA TYR A 7 2.73 25.92 7.00
C TYR A 7 2.18 24.50 7.22
N VAL A 8 3.04 23.51 7.47
CA VAL A 8 2.62 22.13 7.75
C VAL A 8 1.84 22.03 9.06
N GLU A 9 2.22 22.77 10.11
CA GLU A 9 1.44 22.82 11.35
C GLU A 9 0.05 23.42 11.13
N GLU A 10 -0.06 24.45 10.28
CA GLU A 10 -1.33 25.07 9.91
C GLU A 10 -2.22 24.11 9.10
N LEU A 11 -1.66 23.39 8.14
CA LEU A 11 -2.34 22.34 7.36
C LEU A 11 -3.02 21.30 8.26
N PHE A 12 -2.32 20.90 9.33
CA PHE A 12 -2.74 19.79 10.19
C PHE A 12 -3.40 20.23 11.50
N LYS A 13 -3.62 21.54 11.71
CA LYS A 13 -4.16 22.12 12.95
C LYS A 13 -5.52 21.54 13.36
N ASN A 14 -6.38 21.25 12.39
CA ASN A 14 -7.74 20.74 12.63
C ASN A 14 -7.83 19.20 12.72
N ILE A 15 -6.70 18.49 12.56
CA ILE A 15 -6.65 17.03 12.62
C ILE A 15 -6.29 16.61 14.05
N PRO A 16 -7.04 15.67 14.67
CA PRO A 16 -6.74 15.18 16.02
C PRO A 16 -5.34 14.57 16.08
N GLU A 17 -4.63 14.83 17.17
CA GLU A 17 -3.30 14.27 17.38
C GLU A 17 -3.34 12.75 17.39
N SER A 18 -2.53 12.16 16.52
CA SER A 18 -2.33 10.73 16.40
C SER A 18 -0.93 10.46 15.90
N GLU A 19 -0.42 9.25 16.15
CA GLU A 19 0.85 8.79 15.59
C GLU A 19 0.88 8.94 14.06
N GLN A 20 -0.26 8.70 13.41
CA GLN A 20 -0.43 8.85 11.96
C GLN A 20 -0.34 10.31 11.51
N LYS A 21 -0.94 11.25 12.25
CA LYS A 21 -0.84 12.70 11.97
C LYS A 21 0.63 13.12 11.94
N ASN A 22 1.39 12.73 12.96
CA ASN A 22 2.79 13.10 13.07
C ASN A 22 3.63 12.48 11.94
N ALA A 23 3.39 11.21 11.61
CA ALA A 23 4.07 10.56 10.49
C ALA A 23 3.82 11.28 9.16
N VAL A 24 2.56 11.61 8.86
CA VAL A 24 2.21 12.33 7.62
C VAL A 24 2.77 13.75 7.61
N MET A 25 2.75 14.47 8.74
CA MET A 25 3.36 15.79 8.84
C MET A 25 4.86 15.75 8.53
N GLN A 26 5.58 14.73 9.03
CA GLN A 26 7.00 14.57 8.74
C GLN A 26 7.26 14.28 7.26
N GLU A 27 6.48 13.38 6.64
CA GLU A 27 6.59 13.08 5.21
C GLU A 27 6.33 14.31 4.33
N VAL A 28 5.30 15.10 4.65
CA VAL A 28 4.99 16.33 3.91
C VAL A 28 6.09 17.37 4.09
N THR A 29 6.61 17.52 5.31
CA THR A 29 7.72 18.45 5.59
C THR A 29 8.95 18.07 4.79
N GLN A 30 9.33 16.80 4.78
CA GLN A 30 10.49 16.31 4.05
C GLN A 30 10.35 16.54 2.54
N ASN A 31 9.18 16.25 1.95
CA ASN A 31 8.94 16.48 0.52
C ASN A 31 9.02 17.97 0.15
N LEU A 32 8.50 18.85 1.00
CA LEU A 32 8.61 20.30 0.80
C LEU A 32 10.06 20.78 0.90
N GLU A 33 10.81 20.26 1.87
CA GLU A 33 12.24 20.55 2.01
C GLU A 33 13.03 20.10 0.78
N GLU A 34 12.83 18.86 0.32
CA GLU A 34 13.45 18.34 -0.92
C GLU A 34 13.16 19.27 -2.10
N LYS A 35 11.90 19.71 -2.26
CA LYS A 35 11.53 20.65 -3.33
C LYS A 35 12.20 22.02 -3.19
N VAL A 36 12.42 22.49 -1.96
CA VAL A 36 13.16 23.73 -1.70
C VAL A 36 14.63 23.56 -2.05
N TRP A 37 15.25 22.43 -1.70
CA TRP A 37 16.62 22.11 -2.10
C TRP A 37 16.79 22.09 -3.62
N ASP A 38 15.87 21.46 -4.35
CA ASP A 38 15.87 21.44 -5.82
C ASP A 38 15.81 22.86 -6.42
N LEU A 39 15.03 23.75 -5.79
CA LEU A 39 14.87 25.14 -6.23
C LEU A 39 16.11 25.99 -5.89
N MET A 40 16.78 25.72 -4.77
CA MET A 40 18.05 26.35 -4.42
C MET A 40 19.18 25.90 -5.36
N GLU A 41 19.20 24.63 -5.77
CA GLU A 41 20.16 24.11 -6.75
C GLU A 41 19.98 24.72 -8.15
N GLN A 42 18.75 25.14 -8.49
CA GLN A 42 18.46 25.97 -9.66
C GLN A 42 18.93 27.43 -9.53
N GLY A 43 19.64 27.77 -8.45
CA GLY A 43 20.21 29.09 -8.20
C GLY A 43 19.24 30.11 -7.61
N LYS A 44 18.12 29.68 -7.03
CA LYS A 44 17.19 30.58 -6.33
C LYS A 44 17.64 30.82 -4.88
N ALA A 45 17.30 31.99 -4.36
CA ALA A 45 17.46 32.28 -2.94
C ALA A 45 16.57 31.35 -2.09
N GLU A 46 17.03 30.98 -0.90
CA GLU A 46 16.32 30.08 0.01
C GLU A 46 14.89 30.57 0.28
N GLU A 47 14.71 31.86 0.54
CA GLU A 47 13.41 32.46 0.85
C GLU A 47 12.45 32.37 -0.35
N ASP A 48 12.94 32.64 -1.56
CA ASP A 48 12.15 32.54 -2.80
C ASP A 48 11.82 31.08 -3.15
N ALA A 49 12.73 30.16 -2.86
CA ALA A 49 12.54 28.72 -3.03
C ALA A 49 11.45 28.19 -2.08
N ILE A 50 11.47 28.61 -0.82
CA ILE A 50 10.44 28.28 0.17
C ILE A 50 9.07 28.81 -0.27
N ASN A 51 8.99 30.10 -0.59
CA ASN A 51 7.72 30.71 -1.04
C ASN A 51 7.18 30.00 -2.29
N LYS A 52 8.05 29.68 -3.24
CA LYS A 52 7.64 28.94 -4.44
C LYS A 52 7.20 27.51 -4.12
N ALA A 53 7.88 26.79 -3.23
CA ALA A 53 7.49 25.44 -2.84
C ALA A 53 6.11 25.42 -2.17
N ILE A 54 5.83 26.39 -1.30
CA ILE A 54 4.51 26.54 -0.64
C ILE A 54 3.42 26.82 -1.69
N VAL A 55 3.67 27.75 -2.62
CA VAL A 55 2.72 28.08 -3.70
C VAL A 55 2.50 26.89 -4.65
N ASP A 56 3.58 26.20 -5.06
CA ASP A 56 3.52 25.04 -5.96
C ASP A 56 2.81 23.83 -5.29
N PHE A 57 2.85 23.73 -3.96
CA PHE A 57 2.17 22.68 -3.20
C PHE A 57 0.65 22.90 -3.13
N GLY A 58 0.19 24.15 -3.26
CA GLY A 58 -1.22 24.49 -3.39
C GLY A 58 -1.95 24.76 -2.07
N ASP A 59 -3.28 24.86 -2.15
CA ASP A 59 -4.12 25.31 -1.03
C ASP A 59 -4.63 24.15 -0.16
N ILE A 60 -4.78 24.46 1.12
CA ILE A 60 -5.09 23.60 2.26
C ILE A 60 -6.40 22.81 2.07
N GLU A 61 -7.30 23.33 1.24
CA GLU A 61 -8.64 22.78 0.98
C GLU A 61 -8.64 21.50 0.15
N ASP A 62 -7.75 21.40 -0.86
CA ASP A 62 -7.61 20.21 -1.71
C ASP A 62 -7.08 19.03 -0.88
N LEU A 63 -6.08 19.27 -0.03
CA LEU A 63 -5.55 18.27 0.90
C LEU A 63 -6.56 17.88 1.97
N LYS A 64 -7.36 18.82 2.50
CA LYS A 64 -8.44 18.50 3.45
C LYS A 64 -9.50 17.61 2.80
N GLN A 65 -9.77 17.77 1.51
CA GLN A 65 -10.70 16.91 0.78
C GLN A 65 -10.11 15.50 0.56
N GLU A 66 -8.81 15.40 0.27
CA GLU A 66 -8.12 14.11 0.13
C GLU A 66 -7.90 13.37 1.46
N LEU A 67 -7.50 14.09 2.52
CA LEU A 67 -7.23 13.56 3.86
C LEU A 67 -8.52 13.39 4.68
N GLY A 68 -9.47 14.32 4.56
CA GLY A 68 -10.77 14.29 5.24
C GLY A 68 -11.72 13.22 4.70
N ALA A 69 -11.53 12.76 3.45
CA ALA A 69 -12.29 11.64 2.88
C ALA A 69 -11.67 10.26 3.18
N LYS A 70 -10.50 10.19 3.83
CA LYS A 70 -9.88 8.93 4.26
C LYS A 70 -9.51 8.98 5.73
N GLN A 71 -10.54 8.98 6.58
CA GLN A 71 -10.46 8.23 7.85
C GLN A 71 -9.82 6.86 7.59
N PRO A 72 -9.04 6.29 8.53
CA PRO A 72 -8.29 5.07 8.30
C PRO A 72 -9.26 4.04 7.75
N VAL A 73 -9.17 3.79 6.44
CA VAL A 73 -9.92 2.73 5.81
C VAL A 73 -9.39 1.52 6.53
N LYS A 74 -10.17 1.01 7.50
CA LYS A 74 -10.03 -0.36 8.01
C LYS A 74 -9.71 -1.13 6.75
N ARG A 75 -8.48 -1.63 6.63
CA ARG A 75 -8.08 -2.46 5.50
C ARG A 75 -9.02 -3.64 5.61
N ASN A 76 -10.18 -3.51 4.96
CA ASN A 76 -11.06 -4.58 4.61
C ASN A 76 -10.21 -5.31 3.61
N LEU A 77 -9.30 -6.14 4.14
CA LEU A 77 -8.53 -7.10 3.39
C LEU A 77 -9.58 -7.69 2.46
N PRO A 78 -9.44 -7.48 1.13
CA PRO A 78 -10.51 -7.81 0.19
C PRO A 78 -10.98 -9.19 0.61
N LYS A 79 -12.28 -9.36 0.87
CA LYS A 79 -12.86 -10.66 1.19
C LYS A 79 -12.49 -11.54 0.01
N LEU A 80 -11.32 -12.16 0.11
CA LEU A 80 -10.73 -12.90 -0.95
C LEU A 80 -11.59 -14.12 -0.93
N ASN A 81 -12.49 -14.11 -1.89
CA ASN A 81 -13.57 -15.04 -2.09
C ASN A 81 -12.93 -16.43 -2.06
N LEU A 82 -12.96 -17.08 -0.89
CA LEU A 82 -12.23 -18.32 -0.58
C LEU A 82 -12.52 -19.42 -1.61
N TRP A 83 -13.71 -19.33 -2.20
CA TRP A 83 -14.16 -20.17 -3.29
C TRP A 83 -13.24 -20.10 -4.53
N TYR A 84 -12.71 -18.94 -4.93
CA TYR A 84 -11.79 -18.86 -6.07
C TYR A 84 -10.51 -19.65 -5.83
N SER A 85 -9.93 -19.57 -4.64
CA SER A 85 -8.72 -20.32 -4.31
C SER A 85 -8.95 -21.83 -4.34
N ILE A 86 -10.12 -22.28 -3.90
CA ILE A 86 -10.52 -23.70 -3.92
C ILE A 86 -10.73 -24.17 -5.37
N TRP A 87 -11.48 -23.41 -6.17
CA TRP A 87 -11.75 -23.73 -7.57
C TRP A 87 -10.48 -23.74 -8.42
N SER A 88 -9.59 -22.76 -8.25
CA SER A 88 -8.31 -22.71 -8.96
C SER A 88 -7.37 -23.84 -8.55
N SER A 89 -7.28 -24.15 -7.26
CA SER A 89 -6.48 -25.29 -6.77
C SER A 89 -6.98 -26.61 -7.36
N LEU A 90 -8.29 -26.83 -7.38
CA LEU A 90 -8.91 -28.03 -7.95
C LEU A 90 -8.64 -28.16 -9.46
N LEU A 91 -8.78 -27.06 -10.21
CA LEU A 91 -8.51 -27.03 -11.65
C LEU A 91 -7.04 -27.37 -11.94
N ILE A 92 -6.11 -26.77 -11.20
CA ILE A 92 -4.68 -27.03 -11.34
C ILE A 92 -4.34 -28.49 -11.01
N ILE A 93 -4.86 -29.03 -9.90
CA ILE A 93 -4.67 -30.44 -9.52
C ILE A 93 -5.20 -31.35 -10.63
N SER A 94 -6.39 -31.08 -11.15
CA SER A 94 -7.00 -31.86 -12.24
C SER A 94 -6.15 -31.85 -13.51
N LEU A 95 -5.54 -30.71 -13.86
CA LEU A 95 -4.64 -30.59 -15.00
C LEU A 95 -3.38 -31.46 -14.82
N PHE A 96 -2.75 -31.41 -13.65
CA PHE A 96 -1.55 -32.21 -13.38
C PHE A 96 -1.84 -33.71 -13.36
N VAL A 97 -2.99 -34.14 -12.83
CA VAL A 97 -3.43 -35.54 -12.90
C VAL A 97 -3.63 -35.98 -14.35
N PHE A 98 -4.26 -35.14 -15.18
CA PHE A 98 -4.45 -35.41 -16.61
C PHE A 98 -3.10 -35.56 -17.34
N ILE A 99 -2.15 -34.65 -17.08
CA ILE A 99 -0.80 -34.71 -17.66
C ILE A 99 -0.08 -35.99 -17.25
N ASN A 100 -0.16 -36.39 -15.98
CA ASN A 100 0.47 -37.60 -15.49
C ASN A 100 -0.10 -38.86 -16.16
N PHE A 101 -1.42 -38.93 -16.31
CA PHE A 101 -2.06 -40.06 -16.98
C PHE A 101 -1.70 -40.14 -18.47
N TYR A 102 -1.60 -38.99 -19.16
CA TYR A 102 -1.36 -38.95 -20.59
C TYR A 102 0.11 -39.17 -20.98
N TYR A 103 1.05 -38.56 -20.26
CA TYR A 103 2.47 -38.55 -20.65
C TYR A 103 3.32 -39.60 -19.93
N THR A 104 3.01 -39.95 -18.68
CA THR A 104 3.86 -40.85 -17.89
C THR A 104 3.02 -41.63 -16.86
N PRO A 105 2.23 -42.62 -17.30
CA PRO A 105 1.37 -43.39 -16.41
C PRO A 105 2.16 -44.27 -15.42
N ASP A 106 3.40 -44.61 -15.75
CA ASP A 106 4.26 -45.48 -14.93
C ASP A 106 4.80 -44.79 -13.66
N ILE A 107 4.81 -43.46 -13.60
CA ILE A 107 5.37 -42.68 -12.48
C ILE A 107 4.33 -41.69 -11.96
N ILE A 108 4.08 -41.73 -10.64
CA ILE A 108 3.12 -40.86 -9.98
C ILE A 108 3.80 -39.53 -9.58
N TRP A 109 4.20 -38.73 -10.56
CA TRP A 109 4.92 -37.47 -10.32
C TRP A 109 3.99 -36.30 -9.95
N PHE A 110 2.71 -36.35 -10.31
CA PHE A 110 1.76 -35.26 -10.03
C PHE A 110 1.64 -34.91 -8.52
N VAL A 111 2.03 -35.82 -7.63
CA VAL A 111 2.02 -35.62 -6.17
C VAL A 111 2.89 -34.42 -5.75
N TYR A 112 4.03 -34.19 -6.41
CA TYR A 112 4.93 -33.10 -6.04
C TYR A 112 4.32 -31.69 -6.28
N PRO A 113 3.81 -31.36 -7.48
CA PRO A 113 3.17 -30.06 -7.71
C PRO A 113 1.86 -29.90 -6.94
N THR A 114 1.10 -30.97 -6.69
CA THR A 114 -0.17 -30.85 -5.92
C THR A 114 0.05 -30.43 -4.48
N PHE A 115 1.11 -30.89 -3.81
CA PHE A 115 1.44 -30.42 -2.46
C PHE A 115 1.77 -28.92 -2.41
N ALA A 116 2.48 -28.39 -3.41
CA ALA A 116 2.78 -26.97 -3.51
C ALA A 116 1.49 -26.15 -3.71
N VAL A 117 0.58 -26.63 -4.55
CA VAL A 117 -0.70 -25.97 -4.84
C VAL A 117 -1.65 -26.01 -3.64
N LEU A 118 -1.63 -27.09 -2.84
CA LEU A 118 -2.43 -27.22 -1.61
C LEU A 118 -1.96 -26.32 -0.46
N TRP A 119 -0.74 -25.80 -0.51
CA TRP A 119 -0.25 -24.84 0.48
C TRP A 119 -1.06 -23.54 0.50
N TRP A 120 -1.56 -23.12 -0.67
CA TRP A 120 -2.33 -21.90 -0.84
C TRP A 120 -3.69 -21.90 -0.10
N PRO A 121 -4.57 -22.92 -0.28
CA PRO A 121 -5.81 -23.00 0.50
C PRO A 121 -5.54 -23.19 2.01
N LEU A 122 -4.46 -23.87 2.39
CA LEU A 122 -4.11 -24.11 3.79
C LEU A 122 -3.72 -22.81 4.54
N THR A 123 -2.84 -22.00 3.94
CA THR A 123 -2.45 -20.69 4.51
C THR A 123 -3.65 -19.76 4.67
N MET A 124 -4.55 -19.81 3.69
CA MET A 124 -5.79 -19.04 3.69
C MET A 124 -6.76 -19.50 4.80
N TYR A 125 -6.93 -20.81 4.96
CA TYR A 125 -7.73 -21.40 6.04
C TYR A 125 -7.20 -20.98 7.43
N PHE A 126 -5.88 -21.00 7.63
CA PHE A 126 -5.29 -20.56 8.89
C PHE A 126 -5.43 -19.05 9.13
N SER A 127 -5.35 -18.23 8.08
CA SER A 127 -5.57 -16.79 8.16
C SER A 127 -7.02 -16.45 8.58
N TRP A 128 -7.99 -17.27 8.19
CA TRP A 128 -9.39 -17.12 8.57
C TRP A 128 -9.65 -17.55 10.01
N LYS A 129 -9.08 -18.69 10.44
CA LYS A 129 -9.14 -19.17 11.83
C LYS A 129 -8.53 -18.19 12.84
N ARG A 130 -7.46 -17.47 12.48
CA ARG A 130 -6.80 -16.49 13.36
C ARG A 130 -7.57 -15.19 13.56
N LYS A 131 -8.61 -14.92 12.76
CA LYS A 131 -9.44 -13.70 12.85
C LYS A 131 -10.76 -13.91 13.60
N LYS A 132 -11.10 -15.13 13.97
CA LYS A 132 -12.29 -15.48 14.75
C LYS A 132 -11.86 -15.86 16.16
#